data_AF-A0A924JWG2-F1
#
_entry.id   AF-A0A924JWG2-F1
#
_cell.length_a   1.000
_cell.length_b   1.000
_cell.length_c   1.000
_cell.angle_alpha   90.00
_cell.angle_beta   90.00
_cell.angle_gamma   90.00
#
_symmetry.space_group_name_H-M   'P 1'
#
loop_
_entity.id
_entity.type
_entity.pdbx_description
1 polymer ?
#
loop_
_entity_poly.entity_id
_entity_poly.type
_entity_poly.pdbx_seq_one_letter_code
_entity_poly.pdbx_strand_id
1 'polypeptide(L)'
;PIIFHTNGYEHSIWDDAMYPPRPVQGFLTNDQLQLLIQRRTSRVPLGSLTLSTSIAARPYQQRAIRRVSEAFEKKERRALLVIATGSGKTRTVISLVDLMIAGHLTRRTKFPATAGSTP
;
A
#
# COMPACT_ATOMS: atom_id res chain seq x y z
N PRO A 1 14.16 5.90 -14.71
CA PRO A 1 14.84 6.95 -13.88
C PRO A 1 13.84 7.53 -12.86
N ILE A 2 14.30 8.19 -11.77
CA ILE A 2 13.42 9.01 -10.92
C ILE A 2 13.55 10.46 -11.38
N ILE A 3 12.45 11.08 -11.78
CA ILE A 3 12.40 12.41 -12.38
C ILE A 3 11.47 13.28 -11.55
N PHE A 4 11.86 14.53 -11.31
CA PHE A 4 11.01 15.54 -10.67
C PHE A 4 10.65 16.64 -11.67
N HIS A 5 9.38 17.06 -11.67
CA HIS A 5 8.94 18.25 -12.37
C HIS A 5 8.40 19.26 -11.37
N THR A 6 8.71 20.54 -11.58
CA THR A 6 8.21 21.62 -10.74
C THR A 6 8.07 22.91 -11.52
N ASN A 7 7.08 23.72 -11.13
CA ASN A 7 6.89 25.10 -11.57
C ASN A 7 7.12 26.12 -10.43
N GLY A 8 7.73 25.68 -9.32
CA GLY A 8 7.96 26.50 -8.11
C GLY A 8 6.83 26.45 -7.08
N TYR A 9 5.60 26.07 -7.47
CA TYR A 9 4.45 25.95 -6.56
C TYR A 9 4.02 24.50 -6.35
N GLU A 10 4.06 23.72 -7.43
CA GLU A 10 3.73 22.31 -7.45
C GLU A 10 4.98 21.49 -7.75
N HIS A 11 5.03 20.32 -7.13
CA HIS A 11 6.07 19.33 -7.39
C HIS A 11 5.38 18.03 -7.81
N SER A 12 5.92 17.39 -8.84
CA SER A 12 5.52 16.05 -9.22
C SER A 12 6.74 15.15 -9.37
N ILE A 13 6.54 13.86 -9.12
CA ILE A 13 7.54 12.82 -9.29
C ILE A 13 7.05 11.82 -10.32
N TRP A 14 7.94 11.45 -11.22
CA TRP A 14 7.77 10.35 -12.14
C TRP A 14 8.81 9.27 -11.84
N ASP A 15 8.34 8.05 -11.55
CA ASP A 15 9.18 6.86 -11.42
C ASP A 15 8.88 5.93 -12.59
N ASP A 16 9.63 6.11 -13.66
CA ASP A 16 9.46 5.44 -14.95
C ASP A 16 9.35 3.91 -14.85
N ALA A 17 10.02 3.30 -13.87
CA ALA A 17 9.95 1.85 -13.67
C ALA A 17 8.63 1.39 -13.01
N MET A 18 8.02 2.22 -12.15
CA MET A 18 7.07 1.72 -11.15
C MET A 18 5.73 2.44 -11.14
N TYR A 19 5.68 3.76 -11.26
CA TYR A 19 4.43 4.50 -11.12
C TYR A 19 4.39 5.69 -12.08
N PRO A 20 3.19 6.00 -12.64
CA PRO A 20 3.03 7.19 -13.47
C PRO A 20 3.33 8.48 -12.68
N PRO A 21 3.53 9.61 -13.39
CA PRO A 21 3.71 10.93 -12.78
C PRO A 21 2.62 11.22 -11.74
N ARG A 22 3.01 11.76 -10.59
CA ARG A 22 2.09 12.10 -9.49
C ARG A 22 2.55 13.33 -8.72
N PRO A 23 1.62 14.10 -8.14
CA PRO A 23 1.97 15.22 -7.28
C PRO A 23 2.62 14.73 -5.98
N VAL A 24 3.54 15.53 -5.46
CA VAL A 24 4.20 15.38 -4.17
C VAL A 24 4.27 16.73 -3.46
N GLN A 25 4.30 16.72 -2.13
CA GLN A 25 4.39 17.95 -1.34
C GLN A 25 5.78 18.63 -1.40
N GLY A 26 6.77 17.95 -1.97
CA GLY A 26 8.13 18.44 -2.08
C GLY A 26 9.08 17.35 -2.54
N PHE A 27 10.38 17.65 -2.53
CA PHE A 27 11.43 16.69 -2.86
C PHE A 27 11.57 15.61 -1.76
N LEU A 28 11.93 14.40 -2.18
CA LEU A 28 12.20 13.30 -1.27
C LEU A 28 13.61 13.45 -0.67
N THR A 29 13.78 13.01 0.58
CA THR A 29 15.10 12.93 1.21
C THR A 29 15.97 11.84 0.56
N ASN A 30 17.28 11.86 0.82
CA ASN A 30 18.21 10.85 0.29
C ASN A 30 17.75 9.42 0.63
N ASP A 31 17.44 9.15 1.90
CA ASP A 31 16.94 7.85 2.37
C ASP A 31 15.66 7.41 1.65
N GLN A 32 14.75 8.36 1.38
CA GLN A 32 13.50 8.07 0.69
C GLN A 32 13.74 7.72 -0.79
N LEU A 33 14.69 8.39 -1.44
CA LEU A 33 15.12 8.06 -2.81
C LEU A 33 15.80 6.69 -2.86
N GLN A 34 16.70 6.41 -1.91
CA GLN A 34 17.36 5.11 -1.81
C GLN A 34 16.33 3.99 -1.60
N LEU A 35 15.33 4.21 -0.75
CA LEU A 35 14.23 3.26 -0.54
C LEU A 35 13.41 3.03 -1.82
N LEU A 36 13.14 4.07 -2.61
CA LEU A 36 12.43 3.93 -3.90
C LEU A 36 13.24 3.09 -4.88
N ILE A 37 14.55 3.30 -4.96
CA ILE A 37 15.46 2.54 -5.83
C ILE A 37 15.53 1.08 -5.36
N GLN A 38 15.73 0.84 -4.06
CA GLN A 38 15.82 -0.51 -3.49
C GLN A 38 14.56 -1.34 -3.79
N ARG A 39 13.38 -0.72 -3.78
CA ARG A 39 12.10 -1.38 -4.07
C ARG A 39 11.97 -1.89 -5.51
N ARG A 40 12.81 -1.46 -6.44
CA ARG A 40 12.81 -1.97 -7.82
C ARG A 40 13.27 -3.42 -7.89
N THR A 41 14.13 -3.85 -6.96
CA THR A 41 14.69 -5.22 -6.93
C THR A 41 14.17 -6.04 -5.75
N SER A 42 13.82 -5.40 -4.63
CA SER A 42 13.41 -6.14 -3.42
C SER A 42 11.94 -6.54 -3.38
N ARG A 43 11.11 -6.07 -4.31
CA ARG A 43 9.67 -6.35 -4.27
C ARG A 43 9.37 -7.78 -4.69
N VAL A 44 8.45 -8.40 -3.96
CA VAL A 44 7.91 -9.71 -4.28
C VAL A 44 6.46 -9.51 -4.71
N PRO A 45 5.99 -10.16 -5.81
CA PRO A 45 4.59 -10.13 -6.20
C PRO A 45 3.70 -10.58 -5.03
N LEU A 46 2.75 -9.74 -4.66
CA LEU A 46 1.79 -10.00 -3.60
C LEU A 46 0.94 -11.24 -3.87
N GLY A 47 0.62 -11.50 -5.15
CA GLY A 47 -0.11 -12.69 -5.57
C GLY A 47 0.64 -14.02 -5.32
N SER A 48 1.97 -13.97 -5.23
CA SER A 48 2.80 -15.14 -4.95
C SER A 48 2.93 -15.49 -3.47
N LEU A 49 2.54 -14.56 -2.58
CA LEU A 49 2.66 -14.73 -1.14
C LEU A 49 1.46 -15.49 -0.56
N THR A 50 1.75 -16.37 0.39
CA THR A 50 0.72 -17.11 1.11
C THR A 50 0.08 -16.24 2.19
N LEU A 51 -1.25 -16.12 2.15
CA LEU A 51 -2.01 -15.47 3.22
C LEU A 51 -2.00 -16.33 4.48
N SER A 52 -1.68 -15.72 5.62
CA SER A 52 -1.80 -16.37 6.91
C SER A 52 -3.26 -16.61 7.28
N THR A 53 -3.66 -17.88 7.32
CA THR A 53 -5.01 -18.33 7.67
C THR A 53 -5.32 -18.13 9.17
N SER A 54 -4.30 -17.95 10.02
CA SER A 54 -4.49 -17.62 11.43
C SER A 54 -5.02 -16.19 11.63
N ILE A 55 -4.76 -15.31 10.66
CA ILE A 55 -5.30 -13.94 10.64
C ILE A 55 -6.56 -13.94 9.78
N ALA A 56 -6.48 -14.18 8.46
CA ALA A 56 -7.64 -14.17 7.57
C ALA A 56 -8.19 -15.58 7.31
N ALA A 57 -8.91 -16.13 8.29
CA ALA A 57 -9.42 -17.50 8.23
C ALA A 57 -10.57 -17.71 7.22
N ARG A 58 -11.33 -16.65 6.88
CA ARG A 58 -12.56 -16.78 6.08
C ARG A 58 -12.31 -16.54 4.59
N PRO A 59 -12.92 -17.32 3.67
CA PRO A 59 -12.69 -17.20 2.23
C PRO A 59 -12.96 -15.80 1.66
N TYR A 60 -13.99 -15.10 2.14
CA TYR A 60 -14.29 -13.74 1.66
C TYR A 60 -13.21 -12.72 2.07
N GLN A 61 -12.58 -12.90 3.23
CA GLN A 61 -11.48 -12.04 3.69
C GLN A 61 -10.27 -12.23 2.78
N GLN A 62 -9.93 -13.49 2.49
CA GLN A 62 -8.85 -13.83 1.56
C GLN A 62 -9.12 -13.28 0.16
N ARG A 63 -10.34 -13.43 -0.35
CA ARG A 63 -10.75 -12.89 -1.65
C ARG A 63 -10.64 -11.36 -1.68
N ALA A 64 -11.09 -10.68 -0.63
CA ALA A 64 -10.97 -9.23 -0.52
C ALA A 64 -9.51 -8.77 -0.52
N ILE A 65 -8.65 -9.43 0.27
CA ILE A 65 -7.23 -9.11 0.35
C ILE A 65 -6.53 -9.34 -1.00
N ARG A 66 -6.84 -10.45 -1.69
CA ARG A 66 -6.30 -10.73 -3.04
C ARG A 66 -6.69 -9.64 -4.04
N ARG A 67 -7.95 -9.21 -4.06
CA ARG A 67 -8.40 -8.13 -4.96
C ARG A 67 -7.69 -6.81 -4.70
N VAL A 68 -7.48 -6.46 -3.44
CA VAL A 68 -6.73 -5.27 -3.07
C VAL A 68 -5.25 -5.41 -3.47
N SER A 69 -4.68 -6.59 -3.30
CA SER A 69 -3.28 -6.89 -3.68
C SER A 69 -3.07 -6.77 -5.19
N GLU A 70 -3.97 -7.34 -6.00
CA GLU A 70 -3.97 -7.23 -7.47
C GLU A 70 -4.03 -5.76 -7.93
N ALA A 71 -4.86 -4.93 -7.28
CA ALA A 71 -4.94 -3.51 -7.58
C ALA A 71 -3.59 -2.80 -7.35
N PHE A 72 -2.93 -3.09 -6.23
CA PHE A 72 -1.61 -2.52 -5.93
C PHE A 72 -0.51 -2.99 -6.90
N GLU A 73 -0.58 -4.23 -7.38
CA GLU A 73 0.31 -4.75 -8.43
C GLU A 73 0.09 -4.06 -9.77
N LYS A 74 -1.17 -3.70 -10.10
CA LYS A 74 -1.53 -2.85 -11.26
C LYS A 74 -1.15 -1.38 -11.10
N LYS A 75 -0.31 -1.05 -10.11
CA LYS A 75 0.18 0.31 -9.82
C LYS A 75 -0.92 1.25 -9.33
N GLU A 76 -2.09 0.74 -8.94
CA GLU A 76 -3.09 1.53 -8.21
C GLU A 76 -2.57 1.84 -6.80
N ARG A 77 -2.84 3.05 -6.32
CA ARG A 77 -2.31 3.54 -5.04
C ARG A 77 -3.36 3.69 -3.95
N ARG A 78 -4.63 3.48 -4.31
CA ARG A 78 -5.79 3.65 -3.43
C ARG A 78 -6.72 2.47 -3.69
N ALA A 79 -7.24 1.89 -2.63
CA ALA A 79 -8.25 0.85 -2.69
C ALA A 79 -9.31 1.14 -1.63
N LEU A 80 -10.57 0.85 -1.95
CA LEU A 80 -11.69 0.96 -1.02
C LEU A 80 -12.18 -0.45 -0.69
N LEU A 81 -12.15 -0.80 0.59
CA LEU A 81 -12.60 -2.10 1.09
C LEU A 81 -13.91 -1.93 1.86
N VAL A 82 -15.01 -2.39 1.27
CA VAL A 82 -16.35 -2.34 1.88
C VAL A 82 -16.66 -3.69 2.52
N ILE A 83 -16.85 -3.69 3.84
CA ILE A 83 -17.09 -4.89 4.65
C ILE A 83 -18.18 -4.57 5.69
N ALA A 84 -19.11 -5.51 5.94
CA ALA A 84 -20.16 -5.37 6.96
C ALA A 84 -19.59 -5.24 8.40
N THR A 85 -20.29 -4.57 9.32
CA THR A 85 -19.89 -4.53 10.75
C THR A 85 -19.91 -5.95 11.35
N GLY A 86 -19.04 -6.23 12.33
CA GLY A 86 -18.92 -7.56 12.94
C GLY A 86 -18.25 -8.66 12.09
N SER A 87 -17.95 -8.43 10.81
CA SER A 87 -17.33 -9.44 9.92
C SER A 87 -15.78 -9.40 9.89
N GLY A 88 -15.15 -8.74 10.85
CA GLY A 88 -13.69 -8.78 11.03
C GLY A 88 -12.91 -7.85 10.09
N LYS A 89 -13.36 -6.59 9.93
CA LYS A 89 -12.64 -5.55 9.16
C LYS A 89 -11.18 -5.42 9.62
N THR A 90 -10.98 -5.29 10.93
CA THR A 90 -9.65 -5.15 11.55
C THR A 90 -8.74 -6.31 11.20
N ARG A 91 -9.25 -7.54 11.31
CA ARG A 91 -8.51 -8.77 11.00
C ARG A 91 -8.14 -8.86 9.52
N THR A 92 -9.05 -8.46 8.64
CA THR A 92 -8.80 -8.40 7.18
C THR A 92 -7.72 -7.39 6.85
N VAL A 93 -7.77 -6.21 7.47
CA VAL A 93 -6.80 -5.13 7.26
C VAL A 93 -5.41 -5.49 7.82
N ILE A 94 -5.34 -6.14 8.98
CA ILE A 94 -4.07 -6.63 9.55
C ILE A 94 -3.43 -7.65 8.61
N SER A 95 -4.21 -8.61 8.10
CA SER A 95 -3.70 -9.62 7.17
C SER A 95 -3.23 -9.03 5.84
N LEU A 96 -3.91 -7.99 5.33
CA LEU A 96 -3.45 -7.23 4.17
C LEU A 96 -2.09 -6.56 4.44
N VAL A 97 -1.95 -5.88 5.59
CA VAL A 97 -0.70 -5.19 5.93
C VAL A 97 0.46 -6.16 6.13
N ASP A 98 0.22 -7.28 6.79
CA ASP A 98 1.21 -8.36 6.95
C ASP A 98 1.74 -8.83 5.59
N LEU A 99 0.83 -9.09 4.65
CA LEU A 99 1.19 -9.46 3.28
C LEU A 99 1.97 -8.35 2.55
N MET A 100 1.60 -7.08 2.72
CA MET A 100 2.32 -5.96 2.11
C MET A 100 3.73 -5.77 2.67
N ILE A 101 3.95 -6.09 3.95
CA ILE A 101 5.27 -6.05 4.59
C ILE A 101 6.12 -7.21 4.05
N ALA A 102 5.59 -8.43 4.00
CA ALA A 102 6.27 -9.59 3.43
C ALA A 102 6.65 -9.36 1.94
N GLY A 103 5.80 -8.67 1.18
CA GLY A 103 6.06 -8.29 -0.21
C GLY A 103 7.01 -7.11 -0.40
N HIS A 104 7.59 -6.55 0.68
CA HIS A 104 8.44 -5.35 0.66
C HIS A 104 7.77 -4.13 0.03
N LEU A 105 6.43 -4.10 -0.04
CA LEU A 105 5.66 -3.01 -0.62
C LEU A 105 5.61 -1.83 0.35
N THR A 106 5.42 -2.11 1.64
CA THR A 106 5.30 -1.11 2.70
C THR A 106 6.22 -1.45 3.88
N ARG A 107 6.83 -0.42 4.49
CA ARG A 107 7.62 -0.56 5.73
C ARG A 107 6.94 0.06 6.96
N ARG A 108 6.08 1.05 6.75
CA ARG A 108 5.38 1.78 7.81
C ARG A 108 3.92 1.94 7.43
N THR A 109 3.03 1.48 8.30
CA THR A 109 1.58 1.54 8.14
C THR A 109 0.98 2.31 9.29
N LYS A 110 0.13 3.30 8.99
CA LYS A 110 -0.64 4.04 9.99
C LYS A 110 -2.10 3.60 9.90
N PHE A 111 -2.67 3.22 11.04
CA PHE A 111 -4.11 2.98 11.18
C PHE A 111 -4.75 4.16 11.91
N PRO A 112 -5.41 5.08 11.19
CA PRO A 112 -6.25 6.07 11.85
C PRO A 112 -7.49 5.36 12.41
N ALA A 113 -7.72 5.48 13.71
CA ALA A 113 -8.98 5.13 14.33
C ALA A 113 -9.65 6.44 14.77
N THR A 114 -10.87 6.67 14.32
CA THR A 114 -11.72 7.70 14.92
C THR A 114 -12.22 7.13 16.25
N ALA A 115 -11.66 7.58 17.36
CA ALA A 115 -12.34 7.47 18.63
C ALA A 115 -13.63 8.28 18.50
N GLY A 116 -14.79 7.66 18.71
CA GLY A 116 -16.05 8.38 18.72
C GLY A 116 -15.96 9.45 19.81
N SER A 117 -15.90 10.72 19.42
CA SER A 117 -16.30 11.80 20.31
C SER A 117 -17.79 11.59 20.55
N THR A 118 -18.14 10.97 21.67
CA THR A 118 -19.47 11.10 22.23
C THR A 118 -19.76 12.58 22.41
N PRO A 119 -20.94 13.08 21.97
CA PRO A 119 -21.38 14.44 22.29
C PRO A 119 -21.56 14.61 23.80
#